data_AF-A0A3A5VC27-F1
#
_entry.id   AF-A0A3A5VC27-F1
#
_cell.length_a   1.000
_cell.length_b   1.000
_cell.length_c   1.000
_cell.angle_alpha   90.00
_cell.angle_beta   90.00
_cell.angle_gamma   90.00
#
_symmetry.space_group_name_H-M   'P 1'
#
loop_
_entity.id
_entity.type
_entity.pdbx_description
1 polymer ?
#
loop_
_entity_poly.entity_id
_entity_poly.type
_entity_poly.pdbx_seq_one_letter_code
_entity_poly.pdbx_strand_id
1 'polypeptide(L)'
;MAHYKIMGQDPYWMNFYGLMILTLIEVLAVGADLVPLADSLGTEEKVVTLWILTIIAIPKFIMIAAIFMHLYGDEDSAILTMTALFPAFFILIMVLFVGLTHPDAASSLPDWCRPGNYGL
;
A
#
# COMPACT_ATOMS: atom_id res chain seq x y z
N MET A 1 -20.98 -14.11 -5.49
CA MET A 1 -20.00 -15.18 -5.74
C MET A 1 -19.47 -14.95 -7.14
N ALA A 2 -18.16 -14.85 -7.29
CA ALA A 2 -17.54 -14.52 -8.57
C ALA A 2 -17.82 -15.65 -9.56
N HIS A 3 -18.14 -15.30 -10.81
CA HIS A 3 -18.51 -16.26 -11.83
C HIS A 3 -17.29 -17.05 -12.39
N TYR A 4 -16.07 -16.68 -11.97
CA TYR A 4 -14.82 -17.30 -12.40
C TYR A 4 -14.07 -17.92 -11.21
N LYS A 5 -13.31 -18.96 -11.49
CA LYS A 5 -12.42 -19.62 -10.52
C LYS A 5 -10.98 -19.23 -10.84
N ILE A 6 -10.17 -19.02 -9.82
CA ILE A 6 -8.72 -18.86 -10.00
C ILE A 6 -8.07 -20.13 -9.42
N MET A 7 -7.29 -20.84 -10.25
CA MET A 7 -6.69 -22.14 -9.89
C MET A 7 -7.69 -23.21 -9.41
N GLY A 8 -8.94 -23.16 -9.92
CA GLY A 8 -9.99 -24.10 -9.54
C GLY A 8 -10.62 -23.88 -8.16
N GLN A 9 -10.15 -22.86 -7.42
CA GLN A 9 -10.69 -22.45 -6.14
C GLN A 9 -11.48 -21.13 -6.27
N ASP A 10 -12.30 -20.86 -5.24
CA ASP A 10 -13.04 -19.62 -5.13
C ASP A 10 -12.06 -18.43 -5.02
N PRO A 11 -12.20 -17.39 -5.87
CA PRO A 11 -11.27 -16.28 -5.89
C PRO A 11 -11.24 -15.50 -4.57
N TYR A 12 -12.35 -15.41 -3.83
CA TYR A 12 -12.37 -14.71 -2.53
C TYR A 12 -11.54 -15.47 -1.50
N TRP A 13 -11.61 -16.79 -1.50
CA TRP A 13 -10.85 -17.62 -0.57
C TRP A 13 -9.35 -17.51 -0.80
N MET A 14 -8.92 -17.58 -2.07
CA MET A 14 -7.50 -17.41 -2.38
C MET A 14 -7.02 -15.98 -2.12
N ASN A 15 -7.85 -14.99 -2.41
CA ASN A 15 -7.54 -13.60 -2.13
C ASN A 15 -7.40 -13.33 -0.63
N PHE A 16 -8.32 -13.88 0.18
CA PHE A 16 -8.27 -13.79 1.64
C PHE A 16 -6.96 -14.37 2.19
N TYR A 17 -6.61 -15.60 1.81
CA TYR A 17 -5.37 -16.21 2.28
C TYR A 17 -4.11 -15.48 1.80
N GLY A 18 -4.08 -15.05 0.54
CA GLY A 18 -2.95 -14.27 0.04
C GLY A 18 -2.79 -12.95 0.79
N LEU A 19 -3.88 -12.23 1.10
CA LEU A 19 -3.82 -11.01 1.91
C LEU A 19 -3.37 -11.29 3.35
N MET A 20 -3.79 -12.40 3.95
CA MET A 20 -3.33 -12.80 5.29
C MET A 20 -1.82 -13.09 5.30
N ILE A 21 -1.29 -13.79 4.29
CA ILE A 21 0.15 -14.07 4.16
C ILE A 21 0.93 -12.77 3.97
N LEU A 22 0.49 -11.90 3.05
CA LEU A 22 1.15 -10.62 2.81
C LEU A 22 1.15 -9.75 4.06
N THR A 23 0.04 -9.73 4.81
CA THR A 23 -0.06 -9.00 6.09
C THR A 23 0.86 -9.60 7.16
N LEU A 24 0.97 -10.93 7.23
CA LEU A 24 1.91 -11.56 8.15
C LEU A 24 3.35 -11.15 7.84
N ILE A 25 3.72 -11.08 6.56
CA ILE A 25 5.07 -10.64 6.15
C ILE A 25 5.30 -9.18 6.56
N GLU A 26 4.33 -8.28 6.40
CA GLU A 26 4.45 -6.88 6.85
C GLU A 26 4.66 -6.79 8.36
N VAL A 27 3.87 -7.54 9.15
CA VAL A 27 4.01 -7.57 10.61
C VAL A 27 5.38 -8.11 11.01
N LEU A 28 5.87 -9.15 10.35
CA LEU A 28 7.21 -9.69 10.58
C LEU A 28 8.30 -8.71 10.18
N ALA A 29 8.14 -7.98 9.08
CA ALA A 29 9.12 -6.99 8.62
C ALA A 29 9.27 -5.79 9.57
N VAL A 30 8.21 -5.46 10.33
CA VAL A 30 8.23 -4.39 11.34
C VAL A 30 8.63 -4.92 12.72
N GLY A 31 8.33 -6.20 13.03
CA GLY A 31 8.55 -6.79 14.35
C GLY A 31 9.84 -7.60 14.51
N ALA A 32 10.52 -7.97 13.42
CA ALA A 32 11.76 -8.74 13.45
C ALA A 32 12.99 -7.85 13.29
N ASP A 33 14.12 -8.31 13.81
CA ASP A 33 15.43 -7.71 13.58
C ASP A 33 15.89 -8.00 12.13
N LEU A 34 15.95 -6.96 11.31
CA LEU A 34 16.38 -7.04 9.92
C LEU A 34 17.82 -6.56 9.71
N VAL A 35 18.58 -6.27 10.77
CA VAL A 35 19.98 -5.84 10.68
C VAL A 35 20.84 -6.80 9.84
N PRO A 36 20.77 -8.14 10.03
CA PRO A 36 21.59 -9.06 9.23
C PRO A 36 21.29 -8.99 7.73
N LEU A 37 20.01 -8.77 7.38
CA LEU A 37 19.58 -8.61 6.00
C LEU A 37 20.03 -7.26 5.43
N ALA A 38 19.89 -6.19 6.22
CA ALA A 38 20.33 -4.84 5.86
C ALA A 38 21.85 -4.78 5.60
N ASP A 39 22.65 -5.41 6.46
CA ASP A 39 24.10 -5.51 6.30
C ASP A 39 24.49 -6.23 5.01
N SER A 40 23.81 -7.34 4.68
CA SER A 40 24.05 -8.08 3.43
C SER A 40 23.69 -7.30 2.17
N LEU A 41 22.79 -6.33 2.29
CA LEU A 41 22.31 -5.48 1.20
C LEU A 41 23.04 -4.12 1.18
N GLY A 42 23.93 -3.85 2.15
CA GLY A 42 24.67 -2.60 2.25
C GLY A 42 23.78 -1.37 2.49
N THR A 43 22.69 -1.54 3.24
CA THR A 43 21.68 -0.49 3.50
C THR A 43 21.28 -0.46 4.97
N GLU A 44 20.45 0.50 5.37
CA GLU A 44 19.90 0.59 6.73
C GLU A 44 18.66 -0.30 6.91
N GLU A 45 18.45 -0.81 8.13
CA GLU A 45 17.30 -1.63 8.51
C GLU A 45 15.96 -0.98 8.13
N LYS A 46 15.80 0.31 8.44
CA LYS A 46 14.58 1.08 8.13
C LYS A 46 14.26 1.12 6.64
N VAL A 47 15.30 1.17 5.79
CA VAL A 47 15.14 1.18 4.34
C VAL A 47 14.65 -0.18 3.86
N VAL A 48 15.18 -1.28 4.41
CA VAL A 48 14.71 -2.63 4.10
C VAL A 48 13.26 -2.83 4.53
N THR A 49 12.89 -2.42 5.75
CA THR A 49 11.50 -2.47 6.22
C THR A 49 10.58 -1.69 5.29
N LEU A 50 10.94 -0.44 4.94
CA LEU A 50 10.16 0.41 4.03
C LEU A 50 9.98 -0.26 2.66
N TRP A 51 11.03 -0.87 2.11
CA TRP A 51 10.94 -1.58 0.84
C TRP A 51 10.00 -2.76 0.90
N ILE A 52 10.09 -3.60 1.94
CA ILE A 52 9.20 -4.74 2.12
C ILE A 52 7.73 -4.26 2.17
N LEU A 53 7.44 -3.25 2.99
CA LEU A 53 6.10 -2.70 3.11
C LEU A 53 5.59 -2.12 1.78
N THR A 54 6.43 -1.37 1.07
CA THR A 54 6.04 -0.72 -0.20
C THR A 54 5.82 -1.74 -1.31
N ILE A 55 6.70 -2.75 -1.41
CA ILE A 55 6.60 -3.81 -2.42
C ILE A 55 5.36 -4.65 -2.17
N ILE A 56 5.01 -4.94 -0.92
CA ILE A 56 3.81 -5.72 -0.56
C ILE A 56 2.52 -4.92 -0.72
N ALA A 57 2.56 -3.60 -0.51
CA ALA A 57 1.38 -2.75 -0.68
C ALA A 57 0.78 -2.84 -2.10
N ILE A 58 1.61 -2.99 -3.14
CA ILE A 58 1.18 -3.07 -4.54
C ILE A 58 0.28 -4.29 -4.81
N PRO A 59 0.73 -5.55 -4.60
CA PRO A 59 -0.11 -6.70 -4.82
C PRO A 59 -1.34 -6.70 -3.90
N LYS A 60 -1.23 -6.25 -2.64
CA LYS A 60 -2.41 -6.12 -1.75
C LYS A 60 -3.45 -5.17 -2.32
N PHE A 61 -3.02 -4.02 -2.83
CA PHE A 61 -3.92 -3.05 -3.46
C PHE A 61 -4.66 -3.68 -4.65
N ILE A 62 -3.94 -4.37 -5.54
CA ILE A 62 -4.52 -5.03 -6.71
C ILE A 62 -5.50 -6.14 -6.28
N MET A 63 -5.11 -6.96 -5.31
CA MET A 63 -5.93 -8.04 -4.75
C MET A 63 -7.24 -7.53 -4.16
N ILE A 64 -7.21 -6.40 -3.44
CA ILE A 64 -8.43 -5.79 -2.89
C ILE A 64 -9.27 -5.16 -3.99
N ALA A 65 -8.64 -4.33 -4.85
CA ALA A 65 -9.33 -3.59 -5.90
C ALA A 65 -9.99 -4.52 -6.94
N ALA A 66 -9.23 -5.47 -7.48
CA ALA A 66 -9.70 -6.35 -8.53
C ALA A 66 -10.74 -7.35 -8.02
N ILE A 67 -10.50 -8.01 -6.88
CA ILE A 67 -11.31 -9.16 -6.43
C ILE A 67 -12.38 -8.76 -5.40
N PHE A 68 -12.03 -8.01 -4.35
CA PHE A 68 -13.02 -7.66 -3.32
C PHE A 68 -13.92 -6.49 -3.72
N MET A 69 -13.37 -5.49 -4.41
CA MET A 69 -14.13 -4.34 -4.89
C MET A 69 -14.74 -4.56 -6.29
N HIS A 70 -14.49 -5.71 -6.93
CA HIS A 70 -15.01 -6.06 -8.27
C HIS A 70 -14.69 -5.02 -9.35
N LEU A 71 -13.57 -4.30 -9.18
CA LEU A 71 -13.10 -3.34 -10.18
C LEU A 71 -12.52 -4.03 -11.42
N TYR A 72 -12.46 -5.36 -11.46
CA TYR A 72 -11.97 -6.09 -12.61
C TYR A 72 -12.76 -7.37 -12.86
N GLY A 73 -13.16 -7.61 -14.11
CA GLY A 73 -13.70 -8.90 -14.57
C GLY A 73 -15.23 -9.02 -14.60
N ASP A 74 -15.96 -8.09 -14.00
CA ASP A 74 -17.43 -8.01 -14.06
C ASP A 74 -17.90 -7.04 -15.17
N GLU A 75 -19.15 -7.19 -15.63
CA GLU A 75 -19.71 -6.39 -16.75
C GLU A 75 -19.63 -4.87 -16.50
N ASP A 76 -19.85 -4.45 -15.25
CA ASP A 76 -19.82 -3.03 -14.85
C ASP A 76 -18.45 -2.56 -14.32
N SER A 77 -17.45 -3.45 -14.26
CA SER A 77 -16.15 -3.18 -13.63
C SER A 77 -15.39 -2.00 -14.25
N ALA A 78 -15.58 -1.77 -15.55
CA ALA A 78 -14.96 -0.64 -16.26
C ALA A 78 -15.45 0.71 -15.75
N ILE A 79 -16.77 0.87 -15.55
CA ILE A 79 -17.35 2.13 -15.06
C ILE A 79 -16.94 2.34 -13.60
N LEU A 80 -17.04 1.29 -12.78
CA LEU A 80 -16.66 1.33 -11.37
C LEU A 80 -15.18 1.72 -11.20
N THR A 81 -14.29 1.16 -12.03
CA THR A 81 -12.86 1.50 -12.04
C THR A 81 -12.64 2.95 -12.41
N MET A 82 -13.30 3.45 -13.45
CA MET A 82 -13.17 4.85 -13.85
C MET A 82 -13.64 5.80 -12.75
N THR A 83 -14.75 5.47 -12.06
CA THR A 83 -15.21 6.25 -10.89
C THR A 83 -14.26 6.16 -9.69
N ALA A 84 -13.50 5.07 -9.53
CA ALA A 84 -12.50 4.94 -8.47
C ALA A 84 -11.18 5.67 -8.81
N LEU A 85 -10.77 5.68 -10.08
CA LEU A 85 -9.56 6.34 -10.54
C LEU A 85 -9.65 7.87 -10.46
N PHE A 86 -10.84 8.44 -10.66
CA PHE A 86 -11.05 9.89 -10.57
C PHE A 86 -10.66 10.47 -9.19
N PRO A 87 -11.24 10.04 -8.05
CA PRO A 87 -10.81 10.54 -6.74
C PRO A 87 -9.36 10.16 -6.41
N ALA A 88 -8.87 8.97 -6.83
CA ALA A 88 -7.48 8.58 -6.62
C ALA A 88 -6.50 9.54 -7.33
N PHE A 89 -6.82 9.95 -8.55
CA PHE A 89 -6.05 10.97 -9.27
C PHE A 89 -6.02 12.29 -8.51
N PHE A 90 -7.16 12.78 -8.03
CA PHE A 90 -7.21 14.01 -7.24
C PHE A 90 -6.39 13.91 -5.95
N ILE A 91 -6.46 12.78 -5.23
CA ILE A 91 -5.65 12.55 -4.03
C ILE A 91 -4.16 12.59 -4.38
N LEU A 92 -3.74 11.94 -5.47
CA LEU A 92 -2.35 11.98 -5.92
C LEU A 92 -1.88 13.40 -6.24
N ILE A 93 -2.70 14.17 -6.96
CA ILE A 93 -2.40 15.58 -7.26
C ILE A 93 -2.30 16.40 -5.97
N MET A 94 -3.23 16.23 -5.02
CA MET A 94 -3.19 16.93 -3.74
C MET A 94 -1.92 16.59 -2.96
N VAL A 95 -1.55 15.32 -2.86
CA VAL A 95 -0.33 14.91 -2.13
C VAL A 95 0.93 15.43 -2.83
N LEU A 96 1.05 15.27 -4.14
CA LEU A 96 2.24 15.70 -4.87
C LEU A 96 2.38 17.22 -4.90
N PHE A 97 1.34 17.93 -5.35
CA PHE A 97 1.44 19.37 -5.58
C PHE A 97 1.26 20.21 -4.33
N VAL A 98 0.29 19.86 -3.48
CA VAL A 98 0.04 20.60 -2.23
C VAL A 98 0.92 20.07 -1.11
N GLY A 99 1.03 18.75 -0.97
CA GLY A 99 1.75 18.12 0.14
C GLY A 99 3.27 18.11 0.00
N LEU A 100 3.82 17.91 -1.21
CA LEU A 100 5.27 17.72 -1.40
C LEU A 100 5.97 18.87 -2.13
N THR A 101 5.26 19.66 -2.95
CA THR A 101 5.87 20.77 -3.71
C THR A 101 5.57 22.17 -3.16
N HIS A 102 4.74 22.31 -2.12
CA HIS A 102 4.51 23.60 -1.50
C HIS A 102 5.69 23.95 -0.56
N PRO A 103 6.28 25.16 -0.66
CA PRO A 103 7.51 25.53 0.06
C PRO A 103 7.36 25.48 1.59
N ASP A 104 6.12 25.49 2.08
CA ASP A 104 5.78 25.44 3.50
C ASP A 104 5.08 24.15 3.96
N ALA A 105 4.89 23.15 3.09
CA ALA A 105 4.02 22.00 3.40
C ALA A 105 4.42 21.25 4.69
N ALA A 106 5.72 21.11 4.95
CA ALA A 106 6.23 20.47 6.15
C ALA A 106 6.71 21.47 7.23
N SER A 107 7.05 22.71 6.87
CA SER A 107 7.61 23.72 7.78
C SER A 107 6.57 24.59 8.47
N SER A 108 5.38 24.79 7.89
CA SER A 108 4.28 25.54 8.52
C SER A 108 3.37 24.68 9.40
N LEU A 109 3.63 23.37 9.50
CA LEU A 109 2.90 22.50 10.40
C LEU A 109 3.27 22.82 11.86
N PRO A 110 2.33 22.74 12.81
CA PRO A 110 2.64 22.84 14.23
C PRO A 110 3.73 21.84 14.64
N ASP A 111 4.53 22.16 15.66
CA ASP A 111 5.72 21.37 16.05
C ASP A 111 5.44 19.88 16.28
N TRP A 112 4.26 19.55 16.80
CA TRP A 112 3.82 18.17 17.04
C TRP A 112 3.47 17.37 15.77
N CYS A 113 3.28 18.04 14.63
CA CYS A 113 3.09 17.43 13.31
C CYS A 113 4.37 17.41 12.46
N ARG A 114 5.46 18.04 12.90
CA ARG A 114 6.70 18.16 12.12
C ARG A 114 7.65 16.99 12.41
N PRO A 115 8.03 16.19 11.39
CA PRO A 115 9.05 15.16 11.56
C PRO A 115 10.36 15.76 12.08
N GLY A 116 10.88 15.22 13.18
CA GLY A 116 12.12 15.66 13.82
C GLY A 116 12.00 16.84 14.79
N ASN A 117 10.80 17.41 15.00
CA ASN A 117 10.56 18.52 15.95
C ASN A 117 9.61 18.15 17.11
N TYR A 118 9.30 16.87 17.26
CA TYR A 118 8.77 16.34 18.50
C TYR A 118 9.83 16.54 19.57
N GLY A 119 9.63 17.47 20.50
CA GLY A 119 10.55 17.78 21.61
C GLY A 119 10.73 16.65 22.61
N LEU A 120 11.12 15.47 22.11
CA LEU A 120 11.51 14.24 22.80
C LEU A 120 13.02 14.05 22.65
#